data_AF-I2CRC3-F1
#
_entry.id   AF-I2CRC3-F1
#
_cell.length_a   1.000
_cell.length_b   1.000
_cell.length_c   1.000
_cell.angle_alpha   90.00
_cell.angle_beta   90.00
_cell.angle_gamma   90.00
#
_symmetry.space_group_name_H-M   'P 1'
#
loop_
_entity.id
_entity.type
_entity.pdbx_description
1 polymer ?
#
loop_
_entity_poly.entity_id
_entity_poly.type
_entity_poly.pdbx_seq_one_letter_code
_entity_poly.pdbx_strand_id
1 'polypeptide(L)'
;MFTEKFTLRRDFLSDEAGLRRRFVWVGVAQLALMPFLLVFMVIQFFLQNAQAWQQKKNYLGPRQWSPLAQWRFREYNELPHLFERRLRASHPFAALYTRQTPRPVLGVLARCLAYMTGSVVAVLLLFTLVDESIVLYVKVWDRNLLWYLGVFSALFAMSRTMIPGPEDEARGAQEETMARLAAHTHYFPARWRGRCSSQEVRAEFSSLFQYKTALFQQEVLSVLVTPLILCFSLPACAGRILAFVKSHHRTVE
;
A
#
# COMPACT_ATOMS: atom_id res chain seq x y z
N MET A 1 -8.30 -28.77 16.24
CA MET A 1 -9.64 -28.14 16.34
C MET A 1 -10.69 -29.05 15.71
N PHE A 2 -10.52 -29.46 14.44
CA PHE A 2 -11.47 -30.33 13.74
C PHE A 2 -11.09 -31.82 13.82
N THR A 3 -12.07 -32.70 13.63
CA THR A 3 -11.90 -34.14 13.36
C THR A 3 -11.69 -34.36 11.85
N GLU A 4 -11.35 -35.59 11.46
CA GLU A 4 -11.24 -36.00 10.05
C GLU A 4 -12.57 -35.85 9.29
N LYS A 5 -13.70 -35.89 10.01
CA LYS A 5 -15.04 -35.68 9.45
C LYS A 5 -15.45 -34.20 9.42
N PHE A 6 -14.49 -33.27 9.54
CA PHE A 6 -14.72 -31.82 9.62
C PHE A 6 -15.65 -31.38 10.77
N THR A 7 -15.86 -32.24 11.78
CA THR A 7 -16.65 -31.88 12.96
C THR A 7 -15.76 -31.28 14.04
N LEU A 8 -16.33 -30.41 14.87
CA LEU A 8 -15.58 -29.73 15.91
C LEU A 8 -15.40 -30.64 17.14
N ARG A 9 -14.16 -30.79 17.62
CA ARG A 9 -13.87 -31.64 18.79
C ARG A 9 -14.42 -31.01 20.06
N ARG A 10 -15.27 -31.72 20.81
CA ARG A 10 -15.84 -31.23 22.07
C ARG A 10 -14.75 -30.99 23.13
N ASP A 11 -13.75 -31.86 23.19
CA ASP A 11 -12.61 -31.73 24.12
C ASP A 11 -11.81 -30.46 23.88
N PHE A 12 -11.74 -29.98 22.63
CA PHE A 12 -11.08 -28.73 22.29
C PHE A 12 -11.84 -27.49 22.79
N LEU A 13 -13.17 -27.57 22.88
CA LEU A 13 -13.99 -26.47 23.39
C LEU A 13 -13.88 -26.29 24.90
N SER A 14 -13.58 -27.37 25.64
CA SER A 14 -13.41 -27.34 27.10
C SER A 14 -11.97 -27.08 27.54
N ASP A 15 -10.98 -27.30 26.68
CA ASP A 15 -9.56 -27.18 27.01
C ASP A 15 -8.96 -25.80 26.69
N GLU A 16 -9.21 -24.82 27.57
CA GLU A 16 -8.61 -23.49 27.47
C GLU A 16 -7.10 -23.51 27.73
N ALA A 17 -6.65 -24.28 28.72
CA ALA A 17 -5.24 -24.35 29.11
C ALA A 17 -4.36 -24.93 27.99
N GLY A 18 -4.84 -25.97 27.32
CA GLY A 18 -4.18 -26.55 26.16
C GLY A 18 -4.08 -25.58 24.98
N LEU A 19 -5.13 -24.79 24.71
CA LEU A 19 -5.08 -23.76 23.67
C LEU A 19 -4.05 -22.66 23.98
N ARG A 20 -4.01 -22.19 25.23
CA ARG A 20 -3.00 -21.22 25.69
C ARG A 20 -1.58 -21.74 25.50
N ARG A 21 -1.32 -22.97 25.94
CA ARG A 21 0.00 -23.61 25.81
C ARG A 21 0.40 -23.75 24.35
N ARG A 22 -0.53 -24.08 23.45
CA ARG A 22 -0.26 -24.15 22.00
C ARG A 22 0.13 -22.80 21.41
N PHE A 23 -0.56 -21.71 21.75
CA PHE A 23 -0.19 -20.38 21.28
C PHE A 23 1.24 -20.00 21.71
N VAL A 24 1.59 -20.25 22.97
CA VAL A 24 2.95 -19.98 23.48
C VAL A 24 3.98 -20.84 22.75
N TRP A 25 3.76 -22.15 22.58
CA TRP A 25 4.69 -23.01 21.85
C TRP A 25 4.90 -22.59 20.40
N VAL A 26 3.82 -22.23 19.70
CA VAL A 26 3.90 -21.72 18.32
C VAL A 26 4.63 -20.37 18.29
N GLY A 27 4.38 -19.50 19.26
CA GLY A 27 5.09 -18.22 19.39
C GLY A 27 6.60 -18.38 19.63
N VAL A 28 7.00 -19.30 20.50
CA VAL A 28 8.41 -19.63 20.75
C VAL A 28 9.06 -20.25 19.51
N ALA A 29 8.39 -21.17 18.83
CA ALA A 29 8.89 -21.74 17.57
C ALA A 29 9.05 -20.66 16.49
N GLN A 30 8.08 -19.75 16.36
CA GLN A 30 8.17 -18.63 15.42
C GLN A 30 9.30 -17.67 15.78
N LEU A 31 9.54 -17.40 17.07
CA LEU A 31 10.66 -16.58 17.52
C LEU A 31 12.01 -17.22 17.13
N ALA A 32 12.16 -18.54 17.29
CA ALA A 32 13.36 -19.26 16.87
C ALA A 32 13.56 -19.24 15.34
N LEU A 33 12.48 -19.32 14.56
CA LEU A 33 12.53 -19.29 13.09
C LEU A 33 12.59 -17.88 12.50
N MET A 34 12.28 -16.85 13.28
CA MET A 34 12.24 -15.44 12.88
C MET A 34 13.45 -14.97 12.06
N PRO A 35 14.72 -15.20 12.46
CA PRO A 35 15.86 -14.72 11.67
C PRO A 35 15.89 -15.31 10.26
N PHE A 36 15.54 -16.59 10.11
CA PHE A 36 15.50 -17.26 8.80
C PHE A 36 14.35 -16.75 7.95
N LEU A 37 13.17 -16.52 8.54
CA LEU A 37 12.00 -15.96 7.86
C LEU A 37 12.28 -14.56 7.32
N LEU A 38 12.93 -13.70 8.11
CA LEU A 38 13.25 -12.33 7.69
C LEU A 38 14.21 -12.31 6.49
N VAL A 39 15.29 -13.11 6.54
CA VAL A 39 16.23 -13.22 5.42
C VAL A 39 15.52 -13.70 4.16
N PHE A 40 14.71 -14.77 4.27
CA PHE A 40 13.93 -15.29 3.15
C PHE A 40 12.97 -14.23 2.57
N MET A 41 12.27 -13.48 3.43
CA MET A 41 11.30 -12.48 3.01
C MET A 41 11.96 -11.32 2.25
N VAL A 42 13.12 -10.86 2.71
CA VAL A 42 13.91 -9.81 2.02
C VAL A 42 14.37 -10.29 0.64
N ILE A 43 14.91 -11.51 0.56
CA ILE A 43 15.35 -12.09 -0.71
C ILE A 43 14.18 -12.23 -1.68
N GLN A 44 13.05 -12.80 -1.23
CA GLN A 44 11.85 -12.97 -2.05
C GLN A 44 11.30 -11.63 -2.55
N PHE A 45 11.22 -10.61 -1.69
CA PHE A 45 10.77 -9.29 -2.09
C PHE A 45 11.68 -8.69 -3.16
N PHE A 46 13.00 -8.81 -3.00
CA PHE A 46 13.94 -8.32 -4.00
C PHE A 46 13.77 -9.06 -5.35
N LEU A 47 13.76 -10.39 -5.35
CA LEU A 47 13.65 -11.21 -6.56
C LEU A 47 12.34 -10.96 -7.32
N GLN A 48 11.21 -10.87 -6.61
CA GLN A 48 9.90 -10.65 -7.24
C GLN A 48 9.71 -9.23 -7.79
N ASN A 49 10.44 -8.24 -7.25
CA ASN A 49 10.31 -6.84 -7.69
C ASN A 49 11.45 -6.39 -8.61
N ALA A 50 12.53 -7.16 -8.74
CA ALA A 50 13.68 -6.81 -9.58
C ALA A 50 13.26 -6.45 -11.02
N GLN A 51 12.39 -7.25 -11.63
CA GLN A 51 11.88 -6.98 -12.98
C GLN A 51 11.00 -5.72 -13.05
N ALA A 52 10.16 -5.49 -12.03
CA ALA A 52 9.25 -4.35 -12.00
C ALA A 52 9.99 -3.01 -11.84
N TRP A 53 11.10 -3.00 -11.08
CA TRP A 53 11.94 -1.81 -10.92
C TRP A 53 12.72 -1.45 -12.19
N GLN A 54 13.12 -2.44 -12.99
CA GLN A 54 13.77 -2.17 -14.26
C GLN A 54 12.81 -1.59 -15.31
N GLN A 55 11.56 -2.07 -15.33
CA GLN A 55 10.59 -1.69 -16.37
C GLN A 55 9.83 -0.39 -16.07
N LYS A 56 9.54 -0.10 -14.80
CA LYS A 56 8.69 1.03 -14.41
C LYS A 56 9.48 1.99 -13.51
N LYS A 57 9.48 3.28 -13.85
CA LYS A 57 10.06 4.38 -13.04
C LYS A 57 9.33 4.61 -11.69
N ASN A 58 8.49 3.68 -11.24
CA ASN A 58 7.77 3.77 -9.98
C ASN A 58 8.44 2.88 -8.92
N TYR A 59 9.47 3.42 -8.27
CA TYR A 59 10.32 2.71 -7.31
C TYR A 59 9.57 2.20 -6.07
N LEU A 60 8.49 2.88 -5.65
CA LEU A 60 7.64 2.47 -4.52
C LEU A 60 6.67 1.33 -4.86
N GLY A 61 6.67 0.88 -6.12
CA GLY A 61 5.75 -0.13 -6.61
C GLY A 61 4.31 0.38 -6.80
N PRO A 62 3.44 -0.45 -7.40
CA PRO A 62 2.03 -0.11 -7.51
C PRO A 62 1.38 -0.10 -6.12
N ARG A 63 0.26 0.63 -6.00
CA ARG A 63 -0.61 0.50 -4.82
C ARG A 63 -1.38 -0.81 -4.87
N GLN A 64 -1.62 -1.41 -3.72
CA GLN A 64 -2.34 -2.66 -3.55
C GLN A 64 -3.21 -2.61 -2.29
N TRP A 65 -4.21 -3.48 -2.23
CA TRP A 65 -5.04 -3.64 -1.05
C TRP A 65 -4.28 -4.36 0.05
N SER A 66 -4.25 -3.76 1.24
CA SER A 66 -3.63 -4.36 2.41
C SER A 66 -4.30 -5.70 2.76
N PRO A 67 -3.56 -6.65 3.39
CA PRO A 67 -4.15 -7.91 3.84
C PRO A 67 -5.38 -7.69 4.74
N LEU A 68 -5.36 -6.66 5.60
CA LEU A 68 -6.49 -6.28 6.43
C LEU A 68 -7.71 -5.88 5.60
N ALA A 69 -7.51 -5.07 4.55
CA ALA A 69 -8.57 -4.69 3.63
C ALA A 69 -9.16 -5.92 2.93
N GLN A 70 -8.30 -6.86 2.52
CA GLN A 70 -8.75 -8.10 1.88
C GLN A 70 -9.65 -8.93 2.80
N TRP A 71 -9.26 -9.09 4.07
CA TRP A 71 -10.11 -9.75 5.08
C TRP A 71 -11.42 -9.00 5.34
N ARG A 72 -11.41 -7.67 5.26
CA ARG A 72 -12.61 -6.85 5.47
C ARG A 72 -13.60 -6.93 4.32
N PHE A 73 -13.12 -7.05 3.09
CA PHE A 73 -13.96 -7.04 1.88
C PHE A 73 -14.50 -8.42 1.51
N ARG A 74 -13.85 -9.48 2.02
CA ARG A 74 -14.20 -10.86 1.71
C ARG A 74 -15.58 -11.22 2.29
N GLU A 75 -16.41 -11.82 1.46
CA GLU A 75 -17.73 -12.29 1.86
C GLU A 75 -17.70 -13.74 2.37
N TYR A 76 -18.72 -14.12 3.14
CA TYR A 76 -18.89 -15.51 3.57
C TYR A 76 -19.10 -16.42 2.36
N ASN A 77 -18.44 -17.58 2.36
CA ASN A 77 -18.49 -18.58 1.27
C ASN A 77 -18.00 -18.05 -0.11
N GLU A 78 -17.26 -16.95 -0.15
CA GLU A 78 -16.66 -16.45 -1.39
C GLU A 78 -15.38 -17.24 -1.73
N LEU A 79 -15.35 -17.82 -2.94
CA LEU A 79 -14.17 -18.53 -3.44
C LEU A 79 -13.02 -17.56 -3.74
N PRO A 80 -11.76 -17.94 -3.51
CA PRO A 80 -10.62 -17.02 -3.67
C PRO A 80 -10.53 -16.34 -5.04
N HIS A 81 -10.76 -17.09 -6.13
CA HIS A 81 -10.67 -16.53 -7.48
C HIS A 81 -11.80 -15.54 -7.81
N LEU A 82 -13.00 -15.71 -7.23
CA LEU A 82 -14.10 -14.76 -7.37
C LEU A 82 -13.78 -13.46 -6.64
N PHE A 83 -13.28 -13.59 -5.41
CA PHE A 83 -12.81 -12.45 -4.62
C PHE A 83 -11.70 -11.68 -5.32
N GLU A 84 -10.68 -12.38 -5.83
CA GLU A 84 -9.58 -11.76 -6.57
C GLU A 84 -10.04 -11.04 -7.84
N ARG A 85 -10.99 -11.62 -8.58
CA ARG A 85 -11.58 -10.98 -9.77
C ARG A 85 -12.28 -9.67 -9.41
N ARG A 86 -13.10 -9.69 -8.36
CA ARG A 86 -13.80 -8.53 -7.83
C ARG A 86 -12.83 -7.46 -7.32
N LEU A 87 -11.81 -7.87 -6.57
CA LEU A 87 -10.79 -6.99 -6.04
C LEU A 87 -9.94 -6.36 -7.17
N ARG A 88 -9.61 -7.12 -8.21
CA ARG A 88 -8.89 -6.60 -9.39
C ARG A 88 -9.73 -5.58 -10.16
N ALA A 89 -11.04 -5.81 -10.30
CA ALA A 89 -11.96 -4.85 -10.92
C ALA A 89 -12.08 -3.53 -10.13
N SER A 90 -11.90 -3.57 -8.79
CA SER A 90 -11.90 -2.38 -7.94
C SER A 90 -10.65 -1.49 -8.10
N HIS A 91 -9.53 -2.07 -8.54
CA HIS A 91 -8.22 -1.41 -8.59
C HIS A 91 -8.16 -0.11 -9.40
N PRO A 92 -8.69 -0.02 -10.64
CA PRO A 92 -8.70 1.24 -11.40
C PRO A 92 -9.47 2.36 -10.69
N PHE A 93 -10.60 2.05 -10.06
CA PHE A 93 -11.40 3.04 -9.31
C PHE A 93 -10.69 3.51 -8.04
N ALA A 94 -9.99 2.61 -7.35
CA ALA A 94 -9.17 2.94 -6.19
C ALA A 94 -7.98 3.85 -6.55
N ALA A 95 -7.33 3.56 -7.68
CA ALA A 95 -6.28 4.39 -8.23
C ALA A 95 -6.80 5.77 -8.64
N LEU A 96 -7.98 5.82 -9.27
CA LEU A 96 -8.64 7.06 -9.67
C LEU A 96 -8.97 7.95 -8.45
N TYR A 97 -9.61 7.38 -7.42
CA TYR A 97 -9.92 8.12 -6.19
C TYR A 97 -8.65 8.67 -5.50
N THR A 98 -7.56 7.88 -5.50
CA THR A 98 -6.27 8.31 -4.95
C THR A 98 -5.67 9.48 -5.74
N ARG A 99 -5.85 9.53 -7.07
CA ARG A 99 -5.35 10.61 -7.93
C ARG A 99 -6.16 11.88 -7.79
N GLN A 100 -7.49 11.76 -7.73
CA GLN A 100 -8.41 12.87 -7.47
C GLN A 100 -8.16 13.53 -6.10
N THR A 101 -7.42 12.89 -5.20
CA THR A 101 -7.15 13.42 -3.86
C THR A 101 -6.13 14.56 -3.94
N PRO A 102 -6.51 15.81 -3.64
CA PRO A 102 -5.61 16.95 -3.71
C PRO A 102 -4.50 16.86 -2.66
N ARG A 103 -3.25 17.14 -3.08
CA ARG A 103 -2.10 17.34 -2.20
C ARG A 103 -1.58 18.77 -2.36
N PRO A 104 -2.24 19.77 -1.74
CA PRO A 104 -1.99 21.18 -2.04
C PRO A 104 -0.54 21.60 -1.75
N VAL A 105 0.02 21.19 -0.61
CA VAL A 105 1.41 21.51 -0.24
C VAL A 105 2.41 20.94 -1.25
N LEU A 106 2.26 19.66 -1.60
CA LEU A 106 3.14 19.01 -2.59
C LEU A 106 3.02 19.65 -3.97
N GLY A 107 1.80 20.01 -4.38
CA GLY A 107 1.55 20.69 -5.66
C GLY A 107 2.17 22.09 -5.72
N VAL A 108 2.10 22.86 -4.64
CA VAL A 108 2.74 24.19 -4.55
C VAL A 108 4.26 24.07 -4.63
N LEU A 109 4.86 23.15 -3.86
CA LEU A 109 6.30 22.91 -3.90
C LEU A 109 6.77 22.45 -5.29
N ALA A 110 6.03 21.55 -5.93
CA ALA A 110 6.32 21.08 -7.28
C ALA A 110 6.26 22.22 -8.32
N ARG A 111 5.26 23.11 -8.23
CA ARG A 111 5.14 24.29 -9.11
C ARG A 111 6.29 25.27 -8.89
N CYS A 112 6.68 25.53 -7.64
CA CYS A 112 7.80 26.40 -7.30
C CYS A 112 9.12 25.83 -7.88
N LEU A 113 9.36 24.54 -7.65
CA LEU A 113 10.53 23.85 -8.19
C LEU A 113 10.54 23.88 -9.72
N ALA A 114 9.40 23.59 -10.36
CA ALA A 114 9.27 23.63 -11.82
C ALA A 114 9.58 25.02 -12.38
N TYR A 115 9.14 26.09 -11.70
CA TYR A 115 9.44 27.45 -12.10
C TYR A 115 10.94 27.76 -12.00
N MET A 116 11.57 27.44 -10.87
CA MET A 116 13.00 27.69 -10.63
C MET A 116 13.90 26.92 -11.60
N THR A 117 13.60 25.64 -11.83
CA THR A 117 14.40 24.83 -12.77
C THR A 117 14.09 25.18 -14.22
N GLY A 118 12.84 25.51 -14.52
CA GLY A 118 12.39 25.88 -15.86
C GLY A 118 13.00 27.20 -16.33
N SER A 119 13.15 28.19 -15.44
CA SER A 119 13.80 29.46 -15.77
C SER A 119 15.28 29.27 -16.10
N VAL A 120 16.01 28.46 -15.33
CA VAL A 120 17.42 28.12 -15.62
C VAL A 120 17.54 27.40 -16.96
N VAL A 121 16.69 26.40 -17.22
CA VAL A 121 16.65 25.68 -18.51
C VAL A 121 16.36 26.64 -19.67
N ALA A 122 15.40 27.55 -19.53
CA ALA A 122 15.04 28.51 -20.57
C ALA A 122 16.20 29.46 -20.91
N VAL A 123 16.91 29.98 -19.90
CA VAL A 123 18.10 30.83 -20.11
C VAL A 123 19.22 30.05 -20.79
N LEU A 124 19.49 28.82 -20.36
CA LEU A 124 20.51 27.97 -20.99
C LEU A 124 20.16 27.62 -22.43
N LEU A 125 18.89 27.34 -22.73
CA LEU A 125 18.41 27.14 -24.10
C LEU A 125 18.54 28.40 -24.95
N LEU A 126 18.30 29.59 -24.39
CA LEU A 126 18.52 30.83 -25.12
C LEU A 126 20.01 30.99 -25.50
N PHE A 127 20.93 30.66 -24.60
CA PHE A 127 22.36 30.65 -24.95
C PHE A 127 22.70 29.64 -26.03
N THR A 128 22.09 28.44 -26.02
CA THR A 128 22.29 27.47 -27.11
C THR A 128 21.83 28.00 -28.47
N LEU A 129 20.78 28.83 -28.50
CA LEU A 129 20.26 29.41 -29.75
C LEU A 129 21.13 30.55 -30.29
N VAL A 130 21.81 31.28 -29.42
CA VAL A 130 22.70 32.39 -29.82
C VAL A 130 24.03 31.84 -30.33
N ASP A 131 24.67 30.96 -29.55
CA ASP A 131 25.93 30.31 -29.92
C ASP A 131 26.11 29.02 -29.10
N GLU A 132 26.12 27.88 -29.78
CA GLU A 132 26.33 26.56 -29.18
C GLU A 132 27.68 26.48 -28.45
N SER A 133 28.69 27.22 -28.90
CA SER A 133 30.05 27.23 -28.35
C SER A 133 30.05 27.68 -26.89
N ILE A 134 29.16 28.60 -26.51
CA ILE A 134 29.05 29.11 -25.14
C ILE A 134 28.70 27.96 -24.19
N VAL A 135 27.76 27.10 -24.57
CA VAL A 135 27.26 26.03 -23.69
C VAL A 135 28.25 24.86 -23.59
N LEU A 136 29.06 24.62 -24.63
CA LEU A 136 30.08 23.58 -24.64
C LEU A 136 31.39 23.97 -23.93
N TYR A 137 31.88 25.20 -24.16
CA TYR A 137 33.23 25.58 -23.71
C TYR A 137 33.27 26.33 -22.38
N VAL A 138 32.19 27.04 -22.00
CA VAL A 138 32.17 27.73 -20.70
C VAL A 138 31.95 26.71 -19.58
N LYS A 139 32.91 26.68 -18.66
CA LYS A 139 32.91 25.79 -17.50
C LYS A 139 32.55 26.56 -16.24
N VAL A 140 31.62 26.00 -15.46
CA VAL A 140 31.30 26.44 -14.10
C VAL A 140 31.61 25.26 -13.18
N TRP A 141 32.44 25.48 -12.14
CA TRP A 141 32.90 24.42 -11.23
C TRP A 141 33.30 23.11 -11.94
N ASP A 142 34.15 23.26 -12.96
CA ASP A 142 34.75 22.14 -13.70
C ASP A 142 33.76 21.27 -14.52
N ARG A 143 32.52 21.75 -14.70
CA ARG A 143 31.51 21.15 -15.59
C ARG A 143 31.06 22.16 -16.65
N ASN A 144 30.75 21.67 -17.85
CA ASN A 144 30.19 22.53 -18.90
C ASN A 144 28.71 22.84 -18.64
N LEU A 145 28.19 23.92 -19.23
CA LEU A 145 26.79 24.32 -19.08
C LEU A 145 25.81 23.25 -19.60
N LEU A 146 26.23 22.42 -20.55
CA LEU A 146 25.44 21.29 -21.04
C LEU A 146 25.11 20.26 -19.95
N TRP A 147 26.05 20.01 -19.02
CA TRP A 147 25.79 19.15 -17.87
C TRP A 147 24.69 19.73 -16.97
N TYR A 148 24.75 21.03 -16.69
CA TYR A 148 23.73 21.72 -15.91
C TYR A 148 22.38 21.74 -16.61
N LEU A 149 22.35 21.94 -17.94
CA LEU A 149 21.13 21.83 -18.75
C LEU A 149 20.49 20.44 -18.58
N GLY A 150 21.29 19.37 -18.63
CA GLY A 150 20.82 18.00 -18.40
C GLY A 150 20.24 17.79 -17.00
N VAL A 151 20.91 18.28 -15.96
CA VAL A 151 20.45 18.13 -14.57
C VAL A 151 19.16 18.94 -14.31
N PHE A 152 19.13 20.22 -14.70
CA PHE A 152 17.97 21.07 -14.49
C PHE A 152 16.78 20.67 -15.35
N SER A 153 17.00 20.15 -16.58
CA SER A 153 15.91 19.62 -17.41
C SER A 153 15.32 18.32 -16.84
N ALA A 154 16.15 17.43 -16.30
CA ALA A 154 15.67 16.25 -15.59
C ALA A 154 14.85 16.63 -14.34
N LEU A 155 15.34 17.58 -13.55
CA LEU A 155 14.64 18.07 -12.36
C LEU A 155 13.32 18.77 -12.72
N PHE A 156 13.32 19.57 -13.80
CA PHE A 156 12.11 20.17 -14.36
C PHE A 156 11.09 19.12 -14.78
N ALA A 157 11.51 18.11 -15.54
CA ALA A 157 10.63 17.02 -15.97
C ALA A 157 10.04 16.27 -14.77
N MET A 158 10.85 15.96 -13.75
CA MET A 158 10.38 15.32 -12.52
C MET A 158 9.37 16.18 -11.77
N SER A 159 9.65 17.47 -11.59
CA SER A 159 8.73 18.40 -10.90
C SER A 159 7.37 18.48 -11.61
N ARG A 160 7.34 18.46 -12.95
CA ARG A 160 6.09 18.46 -13.75
C ARG A 160 5.25 17.21 -13.51
N THR A 161 5.84 16.04 -13.25
CA THR A 161 5.07 14.83 -12.94
C THR A 161 4.35 14.89 -11.59
N MET A 162 4.76 15.80 -10.70
CA MET A 162 4.16 15.98 -9.37
C MET A 162 3.05 17.03 -9.36
N ILE A 163 2.90 17.80 -10.44
CA ILE A 163 1.84 18.81 -10.56
C ILE A 163 0.55 18.10 -10.99
N PRO A 164 -0.55 18.20 -10.21
CA PRO A 164 -1.83 17.61 -10.58
C PRO A 164 -2.31 18.16 -11.93
N GLY A 165 -2.84 17.27 -12.79
CA GLY A 165 -3.42 17.64 -14.07
C GLY A 165 -4.85 18.19 -13.93
N PRO A 166 -5.44 18.75 -15.00
CA PRO A 166 -6.82 19.24 -15.01
C PRO A 166 -7.84 18.14 -14.67
N GLU A 167 -7.56 16.90 -15.08
CA GLU A 167 -8.39 15.72 -14.81
C GLU A 167 -8.40 15.32 -13.32
N ASP A 168 -7.35 15.67 -12.57
CA ASP A 168 -7.23 15.37 -11.14
C ASP A 168 -8.06 16.35 -10.27
N GLU A 169 -8.48 17.48 -10.82
CA GLU A 169 -9.20 18.55 -10.11
C GLU A 169 -10.74 18.39 -10.13
N ALA A 170 -11.27 17.29 -10.67
CA ALA A 170 -12.70 16.97 -10.67
C ALA A 170 -13.23 16.63 -9.25
N ARG A 171 -13.26 17.64 -8.37
CA ARG A 171 -13.64 17.55 -6.94
C ARG A 171 -15.05 17.00 -6.70
N GLY A 172 -15.93 17.05 -7.71
CA GLY A 172 -17.30 16.53 -7.63
C GLY A 172 -17.46 15.03 -7.89
N ALA A 173 -16.46 14.37 -8.50
CA ALA A 173 -16.56 12.96 -8.90
C ALA A 173 -16.08 11.96 -7.82
N GLN A 174 -15.62 12.44 -6.65
CA GLN A 174 -15.04 11.57 -5.62
C GLN A 174 -16.07 10.62 -5.00
N GLU A 175 -17.27 11.11 -4.71
CA GLU A 175 -18.38 10.27 -4.20
C GLU A 175 -18.82 9.23 -5.22
N GLU A 176 -18.95 9.62 -6.50
CA GLU A 176 -19.30 8.68 -7.58
C GLU A 176 -18.22 7.61 -7.76
N THR A 177 -16.94 8.01 -7.73
CA THR A 177 -15.80 7.09 -7.83
C THR A 177 -15.78 6.13 -6.65
N MET A 178 -16.03 6.62 -5.44
CA MET A 178 -16.12 5.79 -4.23
C MET A 178 -17.34 4.86 -4.28
N ALA A 179 -18.47 5.30 -4.82
CA ALA A 179 -19.66 4.46 -5.00
C ALA A 179 -19.40 3.32 -6.00
N ARG A 180 -18.77 3.61 -7.14
CA ARG A 180 -18.33 2.58 -8.11
C ARG A 180 -17.32 1.62 -7.50
N LEU A 181 -16.41 2.14 -6.69
CA LEU A 181 -15.45 1.32 -5.97
C LEU A 181 -16.15 0.39 -4.96
N ALA A 182 -17.08 0.93 -4.19
CA ALA A 182 -17.89 0.20 -3.23
C ALA A 182 -18.77 -0.87 -3.90
N ALA A 183 -19.23 -0.64 -5.13
CA ALA A 183 -19.95 -1.64 -5.91
C ALA A 183 -19.11 -2.89 -6.20
N HIS A 184 -17.77 -2.78 -6.18
CA HIS A 184 -16.89 -3.94 -6.29
C HIS A 184 -16.42 -4.43 -4.91
N THR A 185 -15.95 -3.56 -4.02
CA THR A 185 -15.42 -4.00 -2.71
C THR A 185 -16.50 -4.44 -1.72
N HIS A 186 -17.75 -4.04 -1.97
CA HIS A 186 -18.91 -4.16 -1.07
C HIS A 186 -18.66 -3.56 0.32
N TYR A 187 -17.69 -2.64 0.41
CA TYR A 187 -17.31 -1.98 1.64
C TYR A 187 -17.48 -0.48 1.51
N PHE A 188 -18.49 0.06 2.21
CA PHE A 188 -18.73 1.49 2.28
C PHE A 188 -19.28 1.90 3.66
N PRO A 189 -18.38 2.19 4.62
CA PRO A 189 -18.76 2.62 5.96
C PRO A 189 -19.69 3.82 5.93
N ALA A 190 -20.69 3.84 6.82
CA ALA A 190 -21.64 4.95 6.92
C ALA A 190 -20.94 6.31 7.12
N ARG A 191 -19.79 6.32 7.82
CA ARG A 191 -18.98 7.53 8.04
C ARG A 191 -18.41 8.14 6.76
N TRP A 192 -18.24 7.38 5.67
CA TRP A 192 -17.68 7.89 4.42
C TRP A 192 -18.72 8.59 3.54
N ARG A 193 -20.00 8.25 3.70
CA ARG A 193 -21.11 8.78 2.89
C ARG A 193 -21.18 10.30 3.00
N GLY A 194 -21.11 11.00 1.87
CA GLY A 194 -21.16 12.47 1.82
C GLY A 194 -19.92 13.18 2.36
N ARG A 195 -18.86 12.42 2.70
CA ARG A 195 -17.60 12.94 3.26
C ARG A 195 -16.37 12.35 2.56
N CYS A 196 -16.50 11.81 1.35
CA CYS A 196 -15.37 11.22 0.61
C CYS A 196 -14.26 12.23 0.29
N SER A 197 -14.55 13.54 0.33
CA SER A 197 -13.54 14.58 0.18
C SER A 197 -12.80 14.94 1.48
N SER A 198 -13.22 14.40 2.62
CA SER A 198 -12.58 14.68 3.92
C SER A 198 -11.20 14.03 4.04
N GLN A 199 -10.30 14.70 4.74
CA GLN A 199 -8.96 14.17 5.05
C GLN A 199 -9.02 12.89 5.88
N GLU A 200 -10.01 12.76 6.77
CA GLU A 200 -10.21 11.56 7.60
C GLU A 200 -10.48 10.33 6.75
N VAL A 201 -11.44 10.43 5.81
CA VAL A 201 -11.80 9.34 4.90
C VAL A 201 -10.63 8.97 4.00
N ARG A 202 -9.86 9.97 3.54
CA ARG A 202 -8.65 9.75 2.74
C ARG A 202 -7.55 9.04 3.51
N ALA A 203 -7.31 9.40 4.77
CA ALA A 203 -6.33 8.73 5.61
C ALA A 203 -6.73 7.27 5.86
N GLU A 204 -8.00 7.02 6.19
CA GLU A 204 -8.53 5.68 6.36
C GLU A 204 -8.42 4.86 5.06
N PHE A 205 -8.86 5.43 3.93
CA PHE A 205 -8.76 4.79 2.63
C PHE A 205 -7.30 4.46 2.27
N SER A 206 -6.38 5.39 2.49
CA SER A 206 -4.96 5.18 2.19
C SER A 206 -4.32 4.12 3.09
N SER A 207 -4.89 3.83 4.26
CA SER A 207 -4.47 2.69 5.10
C SER A 207 -4.95 1.34 4.52
N LEU A 208 -6.07 1.32 3.81
CA LEU A 208 -6.57 0.14 3.11
C LEU A 208 -5.84 -0.09 1.78
N PHE A 209 -5.53 0.98 1.04
CA PHE A 209 -4.90 0.96 -0.28
C PHE A 209 -3.51 1.62 -0.29
N GLN A 210 -2.50 0.81 0.04
CA GLN A 210 -1.13 1.25 0.32
C GLN A 210 -0.16 0.93 -0.82
N TYR A 211 1.01 1.57 -0.84
CA TYR A 211 2.10 1.18 -1.74
C TYR A 211 2.63 -0.22 -1.39
N LYS A 212 3.05 -0.99 -2.39
CA LYS A 212 3.63 -2.32 -2.19
C LYS A 212 4.81 -2.31 -1.21
N THR A 213 5.67 -1.29 -1.26
CA THR A 213 6.79 -1.14 -0.31
C THR A 213 6.33 -0.90 1.13
N ALA A 214 5.27 -0.12 1.33
CA ALA A 214 4.69 0.12 2.66
C ALA A 214 4.05 -1.16 3.23
N LEU A 215 3.38 -1.95 2.38
CA LEU A 215 2.86 -3.25 2.78
C LEU A 215 3.98 -4.22 3.18
N PHE A 216 5.08 -4.25 2.43
CA PHE A 216 6.24 -5.06 2.79
C PHE A 216 6.84 -4.66 4.15
N GLN A 217 6.94 -3.36 4.44
CA GLN A 217 7.38 -2.89 5.78
C GLN A 217 6.43 -3.38 6.88
N GLN A 218 5.12 -3.37 6.63
CA GLN A 218 4.13 -3.94 7.56
C GLN A 218 4.28 -5.45 7.71
N GLU A 219 4.61 -6.19 6.65
CA GLU A 219 4.89 -7.62 6.71
C GLU A 219 6.15 -7.93 7.54
N VAL A 220 7.23 -7.15 7.36
CA VAL A 220 8.44 -7.25 8.21
C VAL A 220 8.09 -7.04 9.67
N LEU A 221 7.37 -5.95 9.97
CA LEU A 221 6.96 -5.62 11.33
C LEU A 221 6.03 -6.69 11.90
N SER A 222 5.14 -7.25 11.09
CA SER A 222 4.25 -8.35 11.49
C SER A 222 5.06 -9.56 11.93
N VAL A 223 6.09 -9.98 11.19
CA VAL A 223 6.95 -11.11 11.58
C VAL A 223 7.64 -10.86 12.94
N LEU A 224 8.07 -9.62 13.21
CA LEU A 224 8.70 -9.23 14.47
C LEU A 224 7.70 -9.23 15.65
N VAL A 225 6.47 -8.75 15.41
CA VAL A 225 5.46 -8.56 16.47
C VAL A 225 4.63 -9.84 16.73
N THR A 226 4.47 -10.71 15.73
CA THR A 226 3.70 -11.96 15.85
C THR A 226 4.07 -12.85 17.04
N PRO A 227 5.37 -13.14 17.34
CA PRO A 227 5.72 -13.94 18.52
C PRO A 227 5.25 -13.28 19.83
N LEU A 228 5.30 -11.95 19.94
CA LEU A 228 4.80 -11.22 21.11
C LEU A 228 3.27 -11.36 21.23
N ILE A 229 2.54 -11.24 20.11
CA ILE A 229 1.08 -11.43 20.09
C ILE A 229 0.72 -12.87 20.49
N LEU A 230 1.42 -13.88 19.96
CA LEU A 230 1.18 -15.30 20.25
C LEU A 230 1.52 -15.68 21.69
N CYS A 231 2.56 -15.11 22.29
CA CYS A 231 2.97 -15.45 23.65
C CYS A 231 2.17 -14.70 24.73
N PHE A 232 1.71 -13.47 24.46
CA PHE A 232 1.08 -12.63 25.50
C PHE A 232 -0.40 -12.32 25.23
N SER A 233 -0.76 -11.86 24.03
CA SER A 233 -2.11 -11.37 23.73
C SER A 233 -3.11 -12.50 23.46
N LEU A 234 -2.75 -13.47 22.61
CA LEU A 234 -3.62 -14.58 22.24
C LEU A 234 -3.94 -15.54 23.41
N PRO A 235 -3.01 -15.87 24.33
CA PRO A 235 -3.32 -16.69 25.49
C PRO A 235 -4.32 -16.00 26.45
N ALA A 236 -4.22 -14.69 26.62
CA ALA A 236 -5.17 -13.91 27.41
C ALA A 236 -6.58 -13.94 26.80
N CYS A 237 -6.68 -13.94 25.47
CA CYS A 237 -7.95 -14.00 24.74
C CYS A 237 -8.48 -15.41 24.48
N ALA A 238 -7.75 -16.48 24.87
CA ALA A 238 -8.07 -17.86 24.53
C ALA A 238 -9.51 -18.27 24.93
N GLY A 239 -9.94 -17.94 26.15
CA GLY A 239 -11.31 -18.22 26.60
C GLY A 239 -12.39 -17.51 25.76
N ARG A 240 -12.14 -16.26 25.33
CA ARG A 240 -13.06 -15.52 24.44
C ARG A 240 -13.15 -16.15 23.05
N ILE A 241 -12.02 -16.64 22.52
CA ILE A 241 -11.98 -17.36 21.24
C ILE A 241 -12.81 -18.64 21.34
N LEU A 242 -12.63 -19.43 22.40
CA LEU A 242 -13.41 -20.65 22.62
C LEU A 242 -14.90 -20.36 22.79
N ALA A 243 -15.26 -19.30 23.52
CA ALA A 243 -16.65 -18.86 23.67
C ALA A 243 -17.27 -18.43 22.33
N PHE A 244 -16.51 -17.71 21.49
CA PHE A 244 -16.94 -17.33 20.14
C PHE A 244 -17.19 -18.56 19.26
N VAL A 245 -16.25 -19.50 19.21
CA VAL A 245 -16.40 -20.75 18.44
C VAL A 245 -17.60 -21.55 18.94
N LYS A 246 -17.79 -21.65 20.26
CA LYS A 246 -18.91 -22.37 20.86
C LYS A 246 -20.26 -21.74 20.49
N SER A 247 -20.35 -20.41 20.39
CA SER A 247 -21.59 -19.70 20.08
C SER A 247 -21.88 -19.59 18.57
N HIS A 248 -20.86 -19.63 17.71
CA HIS A 248 -20.98 -19.34 16.27
C HIS A 248 -20.66 -20.54 15.37
N HIS A 249 -20.72 -21.78 15.89
CA HIS A 249 -20.66 -22.99 15.06
C HIS A 249 -22.06 -23.51 14.76
N ARG A 250 -22.27 -23.98 13.53
CA ARG A 250 -23.49 -24.68 13.11
C ARG A 250 -23.08 -25.91 12.32
N THR A 251 -23.62 -27.06 12.71
CA THR A 251 -23.52 -28.28 11.90
C THR A 251 -24.63 -28.21 10.85
N VAL A 252 -24.24 -28.30 9.58
CA VAL A 252 -25.17 -28.41 8.45
C VAL A 252 -25.23 -29.88 8.08
N GLU A 253 -26.45 -30.42 7.98
CA GLU A 253 -26.72 -31.82 7.59
C GLU A 253 -26.57 -32.01 6.08
#